data_AF-A0A433ZZP1-F1
#
_entry.id   AF-A0A433ZZP1-F1
#
_cell.length_a   1.000
_cell.length_b   1.000
_cell.length_c   1.000
_cell.angle_alpha   90.00
_cell.angle_beta   90.00
_cell.angle_gamma   90.00
#
_symmetry.space_group_name_H-M   'P 1'
#
loop_
_entity.id
_entity.type
_entity.pdbx_description
1 polymer ?
#
loop_
_entity_poly.entity_id
_entity_poly.type
_entity_poly.pdbx_seq_one_letter_code
_entity_poly.pdbx_strand_id
1 'polypeptide(L)'
;KLLGITKRAMVDGVEGIELRVHPTLIPAKRLIANVEGAMNAVLVQADAVGASLYYGRGAGAEPTASSVIADLVDITRLATADPGNRVPHLAFQPNQMTDVAILPMSE
;
A
#
# COMPACT_ATOMS: atom_id res chain seq x y z
N LYS A 1 -11.91 -12.17 -6.52
CA LYS A 1 -10.52 -11.70 -6.75
C LYS A 1 -9.65 -12.16 -5.59
N LEU A 2 -8.35 -12.39 -5.78
CA LEU A 2 -7.41 -12.57 -4.66
C LEU A 2 -7.06 -11.17 -4.14
N LEU A 3 -7.44 -10.84 -2.90
CA LEU A 3 -7.17 -9.52 -2.32
C LEU A 3 -6.21 -9.64 -1.16
N GLY A 4 -5.25 -8.72 -1.10
CA GLY A 4 -4.58 -8.35 0.15
C GLY A 4 -5.37 -7.23 0.83
N ILE A 5 -5.66 -7.39 2.11
CA ILE A 5 -6.43 -6.42 2.91
C ILE A 5 -5.60 -6.07 4.13
N THR A 6 -5.32 -4.77 4.27
CA THR A 6 -4.72 -4.16 5.46
C THR A 6 -5.67 -3.10 5.97
N LYS A 7 -6.14 -3.22 7.22
CA LYS A 7 -7.16 -2.32 7.78
C LYS A 7 -6.96 -2.13 9.28
N ARG A 8 -7.06 -0.90 9.78
CA ARG A 8 -7.18 -0.64 11.22
C ARG A 8 -8.55 -1.10 11.70
N ALA A 9 -8.59 -1.92 12.75
CA ALA A 9 -9.81 -2.49 13.28
C ALA A 9 -9.73 -2.67 14.81
N MET A 10 -10.88 -2.96 15.42
CA MET A 10 -11.00 -3.32 16.83
C MET A 10 -11.70 -4.67 16.94
N VAL A 11 -11.05 -5.65 17.57
CA VAL A 11 -11.55 -7.02 17.77
C VAL A 11 -11.42 -7.35 19.25
N ASP A 12 -12.51 -7.80 19.89
CA ASP A 12 -12.55 -8.15 21.31
C ASP A 12 -11.99 -7.05 22.26
N GLY A 13 -12.20 -5.78 21.90
CA GLY A 13 -11.71 -4.63 22.67
C GLY A 13 -10.24 -4.27 22.44
N VAL A 14 -9.55 -4.97 21.53
CA VAL A 14 -8.15 -4.71 21.15
C VAL A 14 -8.11 -3.99 19.81
N GLU A 15 -7.47 -2.82 19.76
CA GLU A 15 -7.18 -2.09 18.52
C GLU A 15 -5.93 -2.67 17.84
N GLY A 16 -5.98 -2.84 16.52
CA GLY A 16 -4.86 -3.36 15.74
C GLY A 16 -5.07 -3.29 14.23
N ILE A 17 -4.32 -4.10 13.50
CA ILE A 17 -4.36 -4.20 12.04
C ILE A 17 -4.84 -5.59 11.63
N GLU A 18 -5.92 -5.65 10.84
CA GLU A 18 -6.22 -6.81 10.00
C GLU A 18 -5.16 -6.89 8.90
N LEU A 19 -4.50 -8.03 8.75
CA LEU A 19 -3.51 -8.27 7.69
C LEU A 19 -3.72 -9.66 7.10
N ARG A 20 -4.33 -9.72 5.90
CA ARG A 20 -4.72 -11.01 5.29
C ARG A 20 -4.69 -10.98 3.78
N VAL A 21 -4.53 -12.17 3.19
CA VAL A 21 -4.67 -12.41 1.75
C VAL A 21 -5.54 -13.64 1.54
N HIS A 22 -6.65 -13.50 0.81
CA HIS A 22 -7.49 -14.65 0.44
C HIS A 22 -8.45 -14.30 -0.72
N PRO A 23 -9.02 -15.31 -1.40
CA PRO A 23 -10.10 -15.09 -2.35
C PRO A 23 -11.28 -14.37 -1.70
N THR A 24 -11.79 -13.33 -2.37
CA THR A 24 -12.89 -12.48 -1.90
C THR A 24 -13.88 -12.21 -3.02
N LEU A 25 -15.18 -12.38 -2.73
CA LEU A 25 -16.27 -11.94 -3.61
C LEU A 25 -16.41 -10.42 -3.51
N ILE A 26 -16.43 -9.74 -4.65
CA ILE A 26 -16.55 -8.27 -4.72
C ILE A 26 -17.74 -7.95 -5.63
N PRO A 27 -18.64 -7.03 -5.25
CA PRO A 27 -19.71 -6.59 -6.14
C PRO A 27 -19.16 -6.05 -7.46
N ALA A 28 -19.72 -6.52 -8.59
CA ALA A 28 -19.24 -6.18 -9.94
C ALA A 28 -19.23 -4.67 -10.24
N LYS A 29 -20.08 -3.89 -9.56
CA LYS A 29 -20.14 -2.43 -9.69
C LYS A 29 -18.92 -1.69 -9.09
N ARG A 30 -18.08 -2.36 -8.30
CA ARG A 30 -16.89 -1.74 -7.69
C ARG A 30 -15.73 -1.70 -8.70
N LEU A 31 -15.01 -0.58 -8.76
CA LEU A 31 -13.89 -0.40 -9.71
C LEU A 31 -12.83 -1.51 -9.59
N ILE A 32 -12.42 -1.85 -8.36
CA ILE A 32 -11.42 -2.90 -8.10
C ILE A 32 -11.88 -4.31 -8.56
N ALA A 33 -13.19 -4.53 -8.72
CA ALA A 33 -13.71 -5.80 -9.25
C ALA A 33 -13.42 -5.98 -10.75
N ASN A 34 -13.20 -4.88 -11.48
CA ASN A 34 -12.99 -4.88 -12.94
C ASN A 34 -11.50 -4.79 -13.33
N VAL A 35 -10.60 -5.03 -12.37
CA VAL A 35 -9.15 -5.12 -12.61
C VAL A 35 -8.85 -6.51 -13.16
N GLU A 36 -8.58 -6.59 -14.46
CA GLU A 36 -8.38 -7.84 -15.19
C GLU A 36 -6.98 -7.97 -15.81
N GLY A 37 -6.62 -9.20 -16.20
CA GLY A 37 -5.34 -9.51 -16.82
C GLY A 37 -4.17 -9.35 -15.85
N ALA A 38 -3.03 -8.87 -16.37
CA ALA A 38 -1.80 -8.64 -15.59
C ALA A 38 -1.78 -7.28 -14.87
N MET A 39 -2.94 -6.68 -14.65
CA MET A 39 -3.08 -5.38 -13.99
C MET A 39 -3.25 -5.55 -12.48
N ASN A 40 -2.65 -4.66 -11.72
CA ASN A 40 -2.82 -4.56 -10.27
C ASN A 40 -3.60 -3.28 -9.93
N ALA A 41 -4.25 -3.29 -8.77
CA ALA A 41 -4.81 -2.08 -8.20
C ALA A 41 -4.67 -2.06 -6.68
N VAL A 42 -4.50 -0.86 -6.14
CA VAL A 42 -4.48 -0.58 -4.70
C VAL A 42 -5.56 0.45 -4.41
N LEU A 43 -6.55 0.07 -3.61
CA LEU A 43 -7.58 0.97 -3.11
C LEU A 43 -7.19 1.43 -1.70
N VAL A 44 -7.04 2.73 -1.50
CA VAL A 44 -6.72 3.34 -0.20
C VAL A 44 -7.92 4.13 0.28
N GLN A 45 -8.32 3.90 1.53
CA GLN A 45 -9.31 4.72 2.21
C GLN A 45 -8.59 5.60 3.24
N ALA A 46 -8.62 6.91 3.02
CA ALA A 46 -8.11 7.92 3.96
C ALA A 46 -9.26 8.71 4.59
N ASP A 47 -8.98 9.33 5.72
CA ASP A 47 -9.90 10.19 6.49
C ASP A 47 -10.24 11.49 5.74
N ALA A 48 -9.24 12.18 5.21
CA ALA A 48 -9.42 13.47 4.53
C ALA A 48 -9.69 13.32 3.03
N VAL A 49 -8.91 12.47 2.33
CA VAL A 49 -8.99 12.31 0.87
C VAL A 49 -10.10 11.34 0.46
N GLY A 50 -10.60 10.51 1.39
CA GLY A 50 -11.58 9.47 1.08
C GLY A 50 -10.95 8.30 0.30
N ALA A 51 -11.70 7.74 -0.65
CA ALA A 51 -11.26 6.59 -1.43
C ALA A 51 -10.44 7.00 -2.66
N SER A 52 -9.20 6.53 -2.76
CA SER A 52 -8.35 6.66 -3.95
C SER A 52 -7.97 5.29 -4.51
N LEU A 53 -7.96 5.15 -5.84
CA LEU A 53 -7.60 3.92 -6.54
C LEU A 53 -6.37 4.16 -7.41
N TYR A 54 -5.32 3.40 -7.17
CA TYR A 54 -4.12 3.36 -8.00
C TYR A 54 -4.19 2.11 -8.87
N TYR A 55 -4.13 2.26 -10.18
CA TYR A 55 -4.32 1.18 -11.15
C TYR A 55 -3.21 1.20 -12.20
N GLY A 56 -2.64 0.05 -12.50
CA GLY A 56 -1.53 -0.06 -13.45
C GLY A 56 -0.99 -1.48 -13.58
N ARG A 57 0.06 -1.66 -14.39
CA ARG A 57 0.79 -2.93 -14.43
C ARG A 57 1.61 -3.07 -13.16
N GLY A 58 1.40 -4.14 -12.41
CA GLY A 58 2.16 -4.42 -11.18
C GLY A 58 3.42 -5.27 -11.40
N ALA A 59 3.66 -5.72 -12.62
CA ALA A 59 4.82 -6.53 -12.99
C ALA A 59 5.20 -6.30 -14.46
N GLY A 60 6.41 -6.74 -14.81
CA GLY A 60 6.98 -6.64 -16.15
C GLY A 60 8.25 -5.78 -16.15
N ALA A 61 9.15 -6.05 -17.11
CA ALA A 61 10.45 -5.41 -17.16
C ALA A 61 10.37 -3.87 -17.20
N GLU A 62 9.56 -3.31 -18.10
CA GLU A 62 9.43 -1.85 -18.24
C GLU A 62 8.67 -1.19 -17.07
N PRO A 63 7.51 -1.68 -16.59
CA PRO A 63 6.85 -1.11 -15.41
C PRO A 63 7.74 -1.14 -14.16
N THR A 64 8.45 -2.24 -13.92
CA THR A 64 9.37 -2.34 -12.78
C THR A 64 10.59 -1.44 -12.95
N ALA A 65 11.18 -1.35 -14.15
CA ALA A 65 12.27 -0.42 -14.42
C ALA A 65 11.85 1.04 -14.20
N SER A 66 10.61 1.40 -14.56
CA SER A 66 10.08 2.75 -14.30
C SER A 66 10.11 3.11 -12.81
N SER A 67 9.72 2.18 -11.91
CA SER A 67 9.79 2.41 -10.46
C SER A 67 11.23 2.55 -9.98
N VAL A 68 12.15 1.71 -10.48
CA VAL A 68 13.58 1.80 -10.14
C VAL A 68 14.18 3.15 -10.55
N ILE A 69 13.88 3.63 -11.77
CA ILE A 69 14.37 4.92 -12.24
C ILE A 69 13.80 6.08 -11.41
N ALA A 70 12.53 6.02 -11.00
CA ALA A 70 11.94 7.03 -10.13
C ALA A 70 12.69 7.15 -8.80
N ASP A 71 12.96 6.01 -8.14
CA ASP A 71 13.72 6.00 -6.89
C ASP A 71 15.15 6.54 -7.06
N LEU A 72 15.84 6.20 -8.16
CA LEU A 72 17.17 6.73 -8.47
C LEU A 72 17.16 8.25 -8.64
N VAL A 73 16.15 8.79 -9.33
CA VAL A 73 15.98 10.23 -9.50
C VAL A 73 15.73 10.90 -8.15
N ASP A 74 14.87 10.35 -7.31
CA ASP A 74 14.55 10.89 -5.98
C ASP A 74 15.78 10.88 -5.06
N ILE A 75 16.52 9.78 -5.02
CA ILE A 75 17.79 9.68 -4.26
C ILE A 75 18.79 10.72 -4.74
N THR A 76 18.95 10.88 -6.06
CA THR A 76 19.90 11.83 -6.65
C THR A 76 19.51 13.28 -6.35
N ARG A 77 18.22 13.61 -6.45
CA ARG A 77 17.70 14.95 -6.10
C ARG A 77 17.94 15.31 -4.64
N LEU A 78 17.87 14.32 -3.75
CA LEU A 78 18.07 14.51 -2.32
C LEU A 78 19.53 14.35 -1.86
N ALA A 79 20.44 13.92 -2.75
CA ALA A 79 21.83 13.63 -2.40
C ALA A 79 22.57 14.84 -1.80
N THR A 80 22.27 16.05 -2.31
CA THR A 80 22.83 17.32 -1.83
C THR A 80 21.90 18.07 -0.87
N ALA A 81 20.71 17.55 -0.58
CA ALA A 81 19.78 18.16 0.36
C ALA A 81 20.24 17.92 1.82
N ASP A 82 19.88 18.84 2.71
CA ASP A 82 20.06 18.65 4.16
C ASP A 82 19.49 17.30 4.60
N PRO A 83 20.26 16.43 5.29
CA PRO A 83 19.79 15.15 5.81
C PRO A 83 18.45 15.21 6.56
N GLY A 84 18.16 16.29 7.29
CA GLY A 84 16.90 16.48 8.02
C GLY A 84 15.67 16.69 7.15
N ASN A 85 15.87 17.07 5.88
CA ASN A 85 14.80 17.38 4.93
C ASN A 85 14.66 16.33 3.82
N ARG A 86 15.32 15.17 3.95
CA ARG A 86 15.24 14.08 2.98
C ARG A 86 14.01 13.23 3.23
N VAL A 87 13.39 12.77 2.15
CA VAL A 87 12.43 11.67 2.21
C VAL A 87 13.19 10.38 2.59
N PRO A 88 12.77 9.62 3.61
CA PRO A 88 13.40 8.36 3.94
C PRO A 88 13.30 7.38 2.76
N HIS A 89 14.39 6.68 2.44
CA HIS A 89 14.45 5.73 1.32
C HIS A 89 13.50 4.53 1.48
N LEU A 90 13.06 4.22 2.70
CA LEU A 90 12.03 3.21 2.97
C LEU A 90 10.62 3.79 3.14
N ALA A 91 10.44 5.10 2.89
CA ALA A 91 9.20 5.84 3.10
C ALA A 91 8.63 5.82 4.53
N PHE A 92 9.45 5.49 5.54
CA PHE A 92 9.11 5.63 6.96
C PHE A 92 10.30 6.14 7.78
N GLN A 93 10.00 6.73 8.95
CA GLN A 93 10.98 7.18 9.92
C GLN A 93 11.19 6.07 10.97
N PRO A 94 12.38 5.45 11.11
CA PRO A 94 12.59 4.32 12.03
C PRO A 94 12.24 4.62 13.49
N ASN A 95 12.45 5.87 13.92
CA ASN A 95 12.13 6.34 15.27
C ASN A 95 10.64 6.74 15.46
N GLN A 96 9.81 6.61 14.43
CA GLN A 96 8.36 6.83 14.48
C GLN A 96 7.57 5.53 14.32
N MET A 97 8.24 4.38 14.24
CA MET A 97 7.54 3.10 14.20
C MET A 97 6.97 2.78 15.57
N THR A 98 5.73 2.29 15.57
CA THR A 98 5.06 1.76 16.76
C THR A 98 4.71 0.31 16.54
N ASP A 99 4.83 -0.50 17.58
CA ASP A 99 4.34 -1.87 17.56
C ASP A 99 2.81 -1.84 17.56
N VAL A 100 2.22 -2.22 16.44
CA VAL A 100 0.76 -2.34 16.29
C VAL A 100 0.41 -3.82 16.23
N ALA A 101 -0.54 -4.24 17.05
CA ALA A 101 -0.98 -5.63 17.08
C ALA A 101 -1.55 -6.05 15.72
N ILE A 102 -1.08 -7.18 15.19
CA ILE A 102 -1.75 -7.87 14.08
C ILE A 102 -2.91 -8.66 14.69
N LEU A 103 -4.13 -8.32 14.28
CA LEU A 103 -5.33 -8.96 14.81
C LEU A 103 -5.46 -10.37 14.25
N PRO A 104 -5.95 -11.34 15.05
CA PRO A 104 -6.23 -12.67 14.55
C PRO A 104 -7.24 -12.58 13.40
N MET A 105 -7.01 -13.36 12.34
CA MET A 105 -8.02 -13.56 11.32
C MET A 105 -9.14 -14.40 11.94
N SER A 106 -10.35 -13.86 12.02
CA SER A 106 -11.53 -14.68 12.32
C SER A 106 -11.62 -15.80 11.28
N GLU A 107 -11.80 -17.05 11.72
CA GLU A 107 -12.12 -18.17 10.83
C GLU A 107 -13.35 -17.89 9.95
#